data_AF-A0A959CKC1-F1
#
_entry.id   AF-A0A959CKC1-F1
#
_cell.length_a   1.000
_cell.length_b   1.000
_cell.length_c   1.000
_cell.angle_alpha   90.00
_cell.angle_beta   90.00
_cell.angle_gamma   90.00
#
_symmetry.space_group_name_H-M   'P 1'
#
loop_
_entity.id
_entity.type
_entity.pdbx_description
1 polymer ?
#
loop_
_entity_poly.entity_id
_entity_poly.type
_entity_poly.pdbx_seq_one_letter_code
_entity_poly.pdbx_strand_id
1 'polypeptide(L)'
;DNDTWECAAQPLAKPLLADTCYQLVLKACRSEVYKSISRAFGQLANYDTPAVIRIWGGYVDKEKDGFEMLAETEPVANTDWQEYRLTFTSTAPYDYLYVEAYFDQGRPIPYNGNVLVDDLSDIVPCTLIAGNK
;
A
#
# COMPACT_ATOMS: atom_id res chain seq x y z
N ASP A 1 10.91 -2.77 14.06
CA ASP A 1 11.06 -1.94 12.84
C ASP A 1 11.24 -2.84 11.63
N ASN A 2 11.83 -4.01 11.81
CA ASN A 2 11.71 -5.12 10.87
C ASN A 2 10.46 -5.94 11.22
N ASP A 3 9.77 -6.48 10.20
CA ASP A 3 8.51 -7.24 10.32
C ASP A 3 7.41 -6.52 11.11
N THR A 4 7.32 -5.21 10.91
CA THR A 4 6.26 -4.35 11.44
C THR A 4 5.62 -3.61 10.28
N TRP A 5 4.31 -3.42 10.33
CA TRP A 5 3.57 -2.65 9.33
C TRP A 5 3.10 -1.32 9.93
N GLU A 6 3.01 -0.32 9.06
CA GLU A 6 2.32 0.93 9.34
C GLU A 6 1.24 1.08 8.26
N CYS A 7 0.02 1.43 8.67
CA CYS A 7 -1.09 1.58 7.73
C CYS A 7 -1.87 2.88 7.96
N ALA A 8 -2.34 3.47 6.88
CA ALA A 8 -3.39 4.47 6.89
C ALA A 8 -4.69 3.85 6.35
N ALA A 9 -5.81 4.11 7.01
CA ALA A 9 -7.11 3.56 6.63
C ALA A 9 -8.10 4.68 6.29
N GLN A 10 -8.93 4.45 5.29
CA GLN A 10 -9.98 5.39 4.88
C GLN A 10 -11.31 4.66 4.63
N PRO A 11 -12.45 5.16 5.17
CA PRO A 11 -13.77 4.69 4.78
C PRO A 11 -14.08 5.08 3.33
N LEU A 12 -14.66 4.16 2.58
CA LEU A 12 -15.11 4.41 1.23
C LEU A 12 -16.53 4.99 1.23
N ALA A 13 -16.79 5.97 0.37
CA ALA A 13 -18.12 6.54 0.21
C ALA A 13 -19.15 5.50 -0.28
N LYS A 14 -18.67 4.49 -1.01
CA LYS A 14 -19.41 3.30 -1.42
C LYS A 14 -18.49 2.09 -1.28
N PRO A 15 -18.99 0.94 -0.82
CA PRO A 15 -18.16 -0.27 -0.77
C PRO A 15 -17.61 -0.64 -2.14
N LEU A 16 -16.42 -1.26 -2.15
CA LEU A 16 -16.00 -2.10 -3.27
C LEU A 16 -17.05 -3.19 -3.50
N LEU A 17 -17.21 -3.61 -4.75
CA LEU A 17 -18.06 -4.72 -5.12
C LEU A 17 -17.21 -5.96 -5.30
N ALA A 18 -17.74 -7.10 -4.85
CA ALA A 18 -17.14 -8.40 -5.15
C ALA A 18 -17.04 -8.63 -6.67
N ASP A 19 -16.02 -9.38 -7.06
CA ASP A 19 -15.71 -9.80 -8.43
C ASP A 19 -15.62 -8.64 -9.44
N THR A 20 -15.31 -7.44 -8.95
CA THR A 20 -15.22 -6.23 -9.76
C THR A 20 -13.79 -5.73 -9.87
N CYS A 21 -13.35 -5.48 -11.11
CA CYS A 21 -12.04 -4.90 -11.40
C CYS A 21 -12.05 -3.40 -11.12
N TYR A 22 -11.04 -2.95 -10.38
CA TYR A 22 -10.78 -1.56 -10.06
C TYR A 22 -9.34 -1.16 -10.41
N GLN A 23 -9.13 0.14 -10.58
CA GLN A 23 -7.81 0.73 -10.72
C GLN A 23 -7.67 1.91 -9.75
N LEU A 24 -6.46 2.05 -9.20
CA LEU A 24 -6.02 3.13 -8.33
C LEU A 24 -4.64 3.61 -8.81
N VAL A 25 -4.39 4.91 -8.72
CA VAL A 25 -3.08 5.50 -8.99
C VAL A 25 -2.62 6.23 -7.75
N LEU A 26 -1.33 6.13 -7.45
CA LEU A 26 -0.68 6.92 -6.40
C LEU A 26 0.67 7.42 -6.89
N LYS A 27 1.17 8.51 -6.30
CA LYS A 27 2.57 8.90 -6.44
C LYS A 27 3.35 8.43 -5.23
N ALA A 28 4.50 7.81 -5.47
CA ALA A 28 5.39 7.38 -4.40
C ALA A 28 6.86 7.62 -4.73
N CYS A 29 7.65 7.78 -3.67
CA CYS A 29 9.10 7.73 -3.68
C CYS A 29 9.61 7.28 -2.32
N ARG A 30 10.93 7.16 -2.17
CA ARG A 30 11.60 7.01 -0.87
C ARG A 30 12.60 8.14 -0.62
N SER A 31 12.80 8.49 0.64
CA SER A 31 13.93 9.32 1.06
C SER A 31 15.21 8.48 1.10
N GLU A 32 16.33 9.03 0.61
CA GLU A 32 17.65 8.44 0.76
C GLU A 32 18.15 8.50 2.21
N VAL A 33 17.67 9.49 2.96
CA VAL A 33 18.02 9.70 4.36
C VAL A 33 16.73 9.78 5.18
N TYR A 34 16.43 8.70 5.87
CA TYR A 34 15.33 8.61 6.83
C TYR A 34 15.84 7.96 8.11
N LYS A 35 16.43 8.78 8.98
CA LYS A 35 17.10 8.32 10.19
C LYS A 35 16.13 8.29 11.36
N SER A 36 16.00 7.12 11.99
CA SER A 36 15.21 6.93 13.20
C SER A 36 15.89 5.93 14.13
N ILE A 37 15.42 5.84 15.38
CA ILE A 37 15.92 4.84 16.33
C ILE A 37 15.34 3.48 15.95
N SER A 38 16.21 2.55 15.59
CA SER A 38 15.84 1.16 15.34
C SER A 38 15.22 0.55 16.59
N ARG A 39 14.04 -0.05 16.46
CA ARG A 39 13.36 -0.75 17.57
C ARG A 39 14.07 -2.06 17.91
N ALA A 40 14.71 -2.69 16.94
CA ALA A 40 15.47 -3.93 17.14
C ALA A 40 16.76 -3.70 17.95
N PHE A 41 17.49 -2.61 17.69
CA PHE A 41 18.82 -2.40 18.25
C PHE A 41 18.93 -1.20 19.21
N GLY A 42 17.92 -0.33 19.28
CA GLY A 42 17.94 0.88 20.11
C GLY A 42 18.95 1.94 19.65
N GLN A 43 19.41 1.85 18.40
CA GLN A 43 20.43 2.73 17.81
C GLN A 43 19.88 3.46 16.60
N LEU A 44 20.52 4.58 16.24
CA LEU A 44 20.17 5.32 15.03
C LEU A 44 20.44 4.46 13.79
N ALA A 45 19.41 4.24 12.99
CA ALA A 45 19.49 3.52 11.72
C ALA A 45 18.92 4.39 10.59
N ASN A 46 19.46 4.23 9.38
CA ASN A 46 18.83 4.75 8.18
C ASN A 46 17.84 3.71 7.66
N TYR A 47 16.63 4.12 7.34
CA TYR A 47 15.56 3.24 6.86
C TYR A 47 15.49 3.40 5.35
N ASP A 48 16.55 3.02 4.63
CA ASP A 48 16.75 3.37 3.22
C ASP A 48 16.55 2.21 2.23
N THR A 49 16.23 1.02 2.74
CA THR A 49 15.90 -0.11 1.86
C THR A 49 14.51 0.10 1.25
N PRO A 50 14.33 -0.02 -0.08
CA PRO A 50 13.04 0.17 -0.75
C PRO A 50 11.93 -0.69 -0.13
N ALA A 51 10.83 -0.08 0.28
CA ALA A 51 9.63 -0.75 0.78
C ALA A 51 8.61 -0.96 -0.34
N VAL A 52 7.61 -1.82 -0.10
CA VAL A 52 6.44 -1.98 -0.98
C VAL A 52 5.23 -1.27 -0.37
N ILE A 53 4.29 -0.86 -1.21
CA ILE A 53 2.98 -0.38 -0.80
C ILE A 53 1.97 -1.48 -1.08
N ARG A 54 1.22 -1.88 -0.06
CA ARG A 54 0.11 -2.83 -0.15
C ARG A 54 -1.22 -2.11 0.00
N ILE A 55 -2.16 -2.47 -0.85
CA ILE A 55 -3.53 -2.00 -0.78
C ILE A 55 -4.39 -3.14 -0.27
N TRP A 56 -5.13 -2.90 0.80
CA TRP A 56 -6.05 -3.86 1.38
C TRP A 56 -7.48 -3.36 1.34
N GLY A 57 -8.41 -4.27 1.05
CA GLY A 57 -9.83 -4.09 1.32
C GLY A 57 -10.16 -4.69 2.68
N GLY A 58 -11.02 -4.03 3.45
CA GLY A 58 -11.47 -4.56 4.72
C GLY A 58 -12.71 -3.90 5.27
N TYR A 59 -12.95 -4.13 6.56
CA TYR A 59 -14.06 -3.56 7.32
C TYR A 59 -13.54 -2.80 8.53
N VAL A 60 -14.36 -1.86 9.05
CA VAL A 60 -14.02 -1.09 10.27
C VAL A 60 -13.71 -1.98 11.48
N ASP A 61 -14.36 -3.14 11.55
CA ASP A 61 -14.24 -4.10 12.64
C ASP A 61 -13.07 -5.07 12.36
N LYS A 62 -11.95 -4.84 13.07
CA LYS A 62 -10.72 -5.62 12.94
C LYS A 62 -10.83 -7.04 13.52
N GLU A 63 -11.90 -7.37 14.23
CA GLU A 63 -12.10 -8.69 14.86
C GLU A 63 -12.68 -9.73 13.91
N LYS A 64 -13.08 -9.33 12.69
CA LYS A 64 -13.58 -10.26 11.67
C LYS A 64 -12.48 -10.62 10.67
N ASP A 65 -12.35 -11.93 10.41
CA ASP A 65 -11.69 -12.47 9.21
C ASP A 65 -12.31 -11.79 7.98
N GLY A 66 -11.67 -10.74 7.48
CA GLY A 66 -12.34 -9.84 6.55
C GLY A 66 -11.42 -8.82 5.87
N PHE A 67 -10.12 -9.07 5.85
CA PHE A 67 -9.16 -8.28 5.07
C PHE A 67 -8.67 -9.08 3.87
N GLU A 68 -8.54 -8.42 2.73
CA GLU A 68 -7.95 -8.98 1.52
C GLU A 68 -6.86 -8.05 1.01
N MET A 69 -5.69 -8.60 0.69
CA MET A 69 -4.65 -7.87 -0.03
C MET A 69 -5.06 -7.78 -1.49
N LEU A 70 -5.44 -6.59 -1.92
CA LEU A 70 -5.98 -6.34 -3.25
C LEU A 70 -4.85 -6.13 -4.26
N ALA A 71 -3.79 -5.42 -3.86
CA ALA A 71 -2.65 -5.14 -4.72
C ALA A 71 -1.37 -4.87 -3.92
N GLU A 72 -0.23 -5.02 -4.58
CA GLU A 72 1.10 -4.66 -4.06
C GLU A 72 1.89 -3.97 -5.19
N THR A 73 2.68 -2.95 -4.85
CA THR A 73 3.65 -2.37 -5.79
C THR A 73 4.93 -3.19 -5.85
N GLU A 74 5.68 -3.07 -6.94
CA GLU A 74 7.12 -3.33 -6.89
C GLU A 74 7.79 -2.45 -5.81
N PRO A 75 8.97 -2.83 -5.28
CA PRO A 75 9.68 -2.02 -4.30
C PRO A 75 9.93 -0.58 -4.80
N VAL A 76 9.54 0.41 -4.00
CA VAL A 76 9.66 1.84 -4.33
C VAL A 76 11.11 2.29 -4.15
N ALA A 77 11.92 2.08 -5.20
CA ALA A 77 13.36 2.35 -5.18
C ALA A 77 13.73 3.78 -5.59
N ASN A 78 12.84 4.46 -6.31
CA ASN A 78 12.99 5.83 -6.81
C ASN A 78 12.96 6.87 -5.69
N THR A 79 13.76 7.91 -5.86
CA THR A 79 13.85 9.05 -4.92
C THR A 79 13.04 10.25 -5.40
N ASP A 80 12.87 10.40 -6.72
CA ASP A 80 11.92 11.33 -7.33
C ASP A 80 10.51 10.73 -7.34
N TRP A 81 9.47 11.55 -7.18
CA TRP A 81 8.08 11.09 -7.25
C TRP A 81 7.75 10.40 -8.58
N GLN A 82 7.21 9.18 -8.50
CA GLN A 82 6.75 8.41 -9.66
C GLN A 82 5.34 7.90 -9.46
N GLU A 83 4.60 7.74 -10.56
CA GLU A 83 3.25 7.17 -10.53
C GLU A 83 3.30 5.63 -10.48
N TYR A 84 2.54 5.07 -9.56
CA TYR A 84 2.27 3.65 -9.42
C TYR A 84 0.80 3.39 -9.71
N ARG A 85 0.54 2.48 -10.63
CA ARG A 85 -0.80 2.12 -11.09
C ARG A 85 -1.12 0.70 -10.66
N LEU A 86 -2.09 0.58 -9.77
CA LEU A 86 -2.52 -0.68 -9.20
C LEU A 86 -3.86 -1.05 -9.80
N THR A 87 -3.96 -2.28 -10.31
CA THR A 87 -5.20 -2.88 -10.80
C THR A 87 -5.51 -4.09 -9.94
N PHE A 88 -6.72 -4.18 -9.41
CA PHE A 88 -7.11 -5.24 -8.50
C PHE A 88 -8.57 -5.63 -8.67
N THR A 89 -8.90 -6.85 -8.25
CA THR A 89 -10.27 -7.34 -8.18
C THR A 89 -10.55 -7.71 -6.73
N SER A 90 -11.63 -7.19 -6.18
CA SER A 90 -12.06 -7.51 -4.82
C SER A 90 -12.84 -8.83 -4.81
N THR A 91 -12.56 -9.75 -3.90
CA THR A 91 -13.33 -11.02 -3.78
C THR A 91 -14.59 -10.88 -2.94
N ALA A 92 -14.68 -9.83 -2.13
CA ALA A 92 -15.82 -9.51 -1.29
C ALA A 92 -16.14 -8.00 -1.34
N PRO A 93 -17.31 -7.56 -0.87
CA PRO A 93 -17.56 -6.14 -0.72
C PRO A 93 -16.83 -5.58 0.51
N TYR A 94 -16.03 -4.53 0.33
CA TYR A 94 -15.28 -3.88 1.41
C TYR A 94 -15.64 -2.40 1.52
N ASP A 95 -15.86 -1.91 2.74
CA ASP A 95 -16.21 -0.51 3.01
C ASP A 95 -15.01 0.35 3.45
N TYR A 96 -13.83 -0.26 3.62
CA TYR A 96 -12.58 0.43 3.92
C TYR A 96 -11.46 0.03 2.95
N LEU A 97 -10.59 1.01 2.66
CA LEU A 97 -9.30 0.80 2.02
C LEU A 97 -8.19 1.07 3.04
N TYR A 98 -7.16 0.22 3.04
CA TYR A 98 -5.96 0.41 3.83
C TYR A 98 -4.75 0.51 2.91
N VAL A 99 -3.91 1.51 3.14
CA VAL A 99 -2.63 1.70 2.49
C VAL A 99 -1.56 1.34 3.51
N GLU A 100 -0.87 0.23 3.27
CA GLU A 100 0.13 -0.33 4.16
C GLU A 100 1.52 -0.18 3.53
N ALA A 101 2.48 0.27 4.34
CA ALA A 101 3.90 0.16 4.02
C ALA A 101 4.46 -1.13 4.63
N TYR A 102 5.10 -1.95 3.81
CA TYR A 102 5.68 -3.22 4.24
C TYR A 102 7.02 -3.51 3.57
N PHE A 103 7.77 -4.49 4.08
CA PHE A 103 8.99 -4.94 3.43
C PHE A 103 8.65 -5.91 2.28
N ASP A 104 9.49 -5.93 1.25
CA ASP A 104 9.41 -6.90 0.15
C ASP A 104 9.60 -8.34 0.67
N GLN A 105 8.52 -9.12 0.65
CA GLN A 105 8.52 -10.53 1.06
C GLN A 105 9.24 -11.46 0.09
N GLY A 106 9.68 -10.97 -1.08
CA GLY A 106 10.65 -11.64 -1.94
C GLY A 106 12.05 -11.75 -1.32
N ARG A 107 12.32 -11.01 -0.24
CA ARG A 107 13.58 -11.10 0.52
C ARG A 107 13.45 -12.03 1.72
N PRO A 108 14.52 -12.80 2.04
CA PRO A 108 14.48 -13.81 3.11
C PRO A 108 14.50 -13.21 4.52
N ILE A 109 14.88 -11.94 4.67
CA ILE A 109 15.06 -11.29 5.97
C ILE A 109 14.30 -9.96 5.95
N PRO A 110 13.38 -9.74 6.91
CA PRO A 110 12.71 -8.46 7.08
C PRO A 110 13.69 -7.32 7.35
N TYR A 111 13.41 -6.14 6.80
CA TYR A 111 14.29 -4.98 6.86
C TYR A 111 13.50 -3.70 7.11
N ASN A 112 14.22 -2.63 7.45
CA ASN A 112 13.67 -1.31 7.66
C ASN A 112 13.73 -0.50 6.35
N GLY A 113 12.62 0.14 6.02
CA GLY A 113 12.50 0.96 4.81
C GLY A 113 11.64 2.17 5.06
N ASN A 114 11.57 3.05 4.06
CA ASN A 114 10.64 4.17 4.05
C ASN A 114 9.99 4.28 2.68
N VAL A 115 8.77 4.80 2.69
CA VAL A 115 8.03 5.19 1.51
C VAL A 115 7.26 6.47 1.83
N LEU A 116 7.19 7.36 0.86
CA LEU A 116 6.38 8.56 0.88
C LEU A 116 5.29 8.37 -0.17
N VAL A 117 4.05 8.69 0.18
CA VAL A 117 2.88 8.52 -0.67
C VAL A 117 2.13 9.85 -0.75
N ASP A 118 1.74 10.25 -1.95
CA ASP A 118 0.95 11.44 -2.23
C ASP A 118 0.07 11.23 -3.47
N ASP A 119 -0.88 12.14 -3.70
CA ASP A 119 -1.74 12.18 -4.90
C ASP A 119 -2.44 10.85 -5.20
N LEU A 120 -3.03 10.25 -4.16
CA LEU A 120 -3.83 9.04 -4.28
C LEU A 120 -5.14 9.37 -5.04
N SER A 121 -5.33 8.75 -6.20
CA SER A 121 -6.51 8.98 -7.03
C SER A 121 -7.78 8.38 -6.44
N ASP A 122 -8.92 8.69 -7.06
CA ASP A 122 -10.14 7.89 -6.86
C ASP A 122 -9.91 6.43 -7.27
N ILE A 123 -10.63 5.51 -6.61
CA ILE A 123 -10.74 4.12 -7.02
C ILE A 123 -11.82 4.03 -8.10
N VAL A 124 -11.43 3.63 -9.31
CA VAL A 124 -12.35 3.62 -10.46
C VAL A 124 -12.53 2.20 -11.01
N PRO A 125 -13.76 1.76 -11.33
CA PRO A 125 -13.97 0.50 -12.03
C PRO A 125 -13.23 0.47 -13.37
N CYS A 126 -12.59 -0.65 -13.71
CA CYS A 126 -11.84 -0.81 -14.95
C CYS A 126 -12.72 -0.60 -16.21
N THR A 127 -14.03 -0.85 -16.09
CA THR A 127 -15.02 -0.60 -17.15
C THR A 127 -15.12 0.86 -17.55
N LEU A 128 -14.92 1.80 -16.62
CA LEU A 128 -14.92 3.25 -16.91
C LEU A 128 -13.65 3.71 -17.61
N ILE A 129 -12.57 2.93 -17.52
CA ILE A 129 -11.28 3.23 -18.15
C ILE A 129 -11.28 2.72 -19.60
N ALA A 130 -11.84 1.51 -19.82
CA ALA A 130 -11.94 0.91 -21.14
C ALA A 130 -12.90 1.65 -22.09
N GLY A 131 -13.93 2.32 -21.56
CA GLY A 131 -14.92 3.07 -22.33
C GLY A 131 -14.46 4.44 -22.86
N ASN A 132 -13.23 4.87 -22.53
CA ASN A 132 -12.63 6.13 -23.00
C ASN A 132 -11.62 5.92 -24.15
N LYS A 133 -11.73 4.82 -24.90
CA LYS A 133 -10.99 4.58 -26.14
C LYS A 133 -11.89 4.64 -27.36
#